data_AF-A0A811LCE9-F1
#
_entry.id   AF-A0A811LCE9-F1
#
_cell.length_a   1.000
_cell.length_b   1.000
_cell.length_c   1.000
_cell.angle_alpha   90.00
_cell.angle_beta   90.00
_cell.angle_gamma   90.00
#
_symmetry.space_group_name_H-M   'P 1'
#
loop_
_entity.id
_entity.type
_entity.pdbx_description
1 polymer ?
#
loop_
_entity_poly.entity_id
_entity_poly.type
_entity_poly.pdbx_seq_one_letter_code
_entity_poly.pdbx_strand_id
1 'polypeptide(L)'
;MVRTRRTVVKKKTETFDLWDKDFTPKEAKKHTDGVNHYLKETRKVNSSRNSKYVPSLLPAITAPYAGASYNPEAEQYMDYAQMIAKEENAEIRSENWVKNKMKLRDGDTMATVKEVIKEEEQGFLSDDDGLTDIEIKEEIDDDEKPVIRKLKNKPKNMKQRRKALERRQEELERLANKKTKQNEAELLRIKSHIKKINEQLEEHKKNVVDRRRKRVLARLTGKKTLGHGKFQDFKEPVLLPEEITGSLRGLKSTGTSILAERLRSMEKRNIVACKSDKKNKELKTTLKYKVTDKREIKEFLEAEMAKLPKVIQPKKRKFNKKKKNQVKKDE
;
A
#
# COMPACT_ATOMS: atom_id res chain seq x y z
N MET A 1 49.94 60.95 -17.21
CA MET A 1 49.73 59.49 -17.07
C MET A 1 50.03 58.82 -18.41
N VAL A 2 51.20 58.21 -18.54
CA VAL A 2 51.60 57.47 -19.74
C VAL A 2 51.01 56.05 -19.66
N ARG A 3 50.11 55.70 -20.58
CA ARG A 3 49.59 54.33 -20.70
C ARG A 3 50.47 53.56 -21.68
N THR A 4 51.42 52.78 -21.17
CA THR A 4 52.16 51.80 -21.98
C THR A 4 51.24 50.63 -22.35
N ARG A 5 51.10 50.36 -23.65
CA ARG A 5 50.38 49.17 -24.15
C ARG A 5 51.25 47.93 -23.95
N ARG A 6 50.76 46.93 -23.20
CA ARG A 6 51.40 45.61 -23.11
C ARG A 6 51.21 44.87 -24.44
N THR A 7 52.29 44.45 -25.06
CA THR A 7 52.29 43.57 -26.23
C THR A 7 52.05 42.13 -25.79
N VAL A 8 51.00 41.49 -26.33
CA VAL A 8 50.70 40.07 -26.06
C VAL A 8 51.44 39.23 -27.08
N VAL A 9 52.50 38.55 -26.65
CA VAL A 9 53.20 37.56 -27.47
C VAL A 9 52.32 36.31 -27.55
N LYS A 10 51.75 36.03 -28.72
CA LYS A 10 51.02 34.77 -28.96
C LYS A 10 52.03 33.62 -29.07
N LYS A 11 52.03 32.72 -28.09
CA LYS A 11 52.76 31.45 -28.19
C LYS A 11 52.13 30.60 -29.30
N LYS A 12 52.97 30.05 -30.19
CA LYS A 12 52.53 29.10 -31.22
C LYS A 12 51.97 27.84 -30.53
N THR A 13 50.76 27.46 -30.90
CA THR A 13 50.15 26.19 -30.50
C THR A 13 50.82 25.06 -31.28
N GLU A 14 51.52 24.18 -30.59
CA GLU A 14 51.91 22.87 -31.14
C GLU A 14 50.63 22.13 -31.54
N THR A 15 50.64 21.50 -32.72
CA THR A 15 49.54 20.69 -33.23
C THR A 15 49.34 19.51 -32.30
N PHE A 16 48.32 19.58 -31.46
CA PHE A 16 47.96 18.53 -30.53
C PHE A 16 47.30 17.39 -31.30
N ASP A 17 48.05 16.32 -31.57
CA ASP A 17 47.50 15.08 -32.13
C ASP A 17 46.75 14.31 -31.02
N LEU A 18 45.46 14.07 -31.26
CA LEU A 18 44.56 13.38 -30.31
C LEU A 18 44.71 11.86 -30.37
N TRP A 19 45.36 11.32 -31.40
CA TRP A 19 45.30 9.89 -31.71
C TRP A 19 46.55 9.11 -31.27
N ASP A 20 47.68 9.80 -31.04
CA ASP A 20 48.92 9.17 -30.56
C ASP A 20 48.95 8.89 -29.04
N LYS A 21 47.93 9.33 -28.29
CA LYS A 21 47.89 9.13 -26.84
C LYS A 21 46.94 8.00 -26.50
N ASP A 22 47.51 6.85 -26.16
CA ASP A 22 46.78 5.80 -25.45
C ASP A 22 46.11 6.43 -24.21
N PHE A 23 44.78 6.43 -24.21
CA PHE A 23 43.94 6.87 -23.09
C PHE A 23 44.02 5.87 -21.95
N THR A 24 45.23 5.59 -21.47
CA THR A 24 45.41 5.05 -20.12
C THR A 24 44.81 6.09 -19.16
N PRO A 25 43.82 5.73 -18.32
CA PRO A 25 43.34 6.64 -17.31
C PRO A 25 44.54 7.02 -16.46
N LYS A 26 45.01 8.27 -16.59
CA LYS A 26 46.04 8.79 -15.71
C LYS A 26 45.48 8.64 -14.30
N GLU A 27 46.05 7.71 -13.52
CA GLU A 27 45.77 7.62 -12.10
C GLU A 27 45.86 9.03 -11.56
N ALA A 28 44.77 9.49 -10.94
CA ALA A 28 44.63 10.87 -10.52
C ALA A 28 45.78 11.20 -9.57
N LYS A 29 46.84 11.84 -10.11
CA LYS A 29 47.86 12.49 -9.30
C LYS A 29 47.09 13.34 -8.30
N LYS A 30 47.25 13.05 -7.01
CA LYS A 30 46.65 13.79 -5.89
C LYS A 30 47.25 15.20 -5.85
N HIS A 31 46.93 16.04 -6.84
CA HIS A 31 47.22 17.45 -6.83
C HIS A 31 46.08 18.14 -6.08
N THR A 32 46.32 18.39 -4.80
CA THR A 32 45.40 19.06 -3.88
C THR A 32 44.91 20.40 -4.43
N ASP A 33 45.78 21.14 -5.13
CA ASP A 33 45.50 22.50 -5.57
C ASP A 33 44.61 22.54 -6.80
N GLY A 34 44.76 21.60 -7.74
CA GLY A 34 43.89 21.48 -8.92
C GLY A 34 42.47 21.07 -8.54
N VAL A 35 42.33 20.16 -7.57
CA VAL A 35 41.02 19.75 -7.03
C VAL A 35 40.37 20.91 -6.28
N ASN A 36 41.12 21.64 -5.45
CA ASN A 36 40.61 22.79 -4.70
C ASN A 36 40.23 23.98 -5.60
N HIS A 37 41.00 24.26 -6.65
CA HIS A 37 40.69 25.29 -7.65
C HIS A 37 39.43 24.90 -8.43
N TYR A 38 39.36 23.65 -8.90
CA TYR A 38 38.20 23.13 -9.61
C TYR A 38 36.94 23.16 -8.73
N LEU A 39 36.99 22.83 -7.45
CA LEU A 39 35.84 22.96 -6.53
C LEU A 39 35.44 24.41 -6.25
N LYS A 40 36.40 25.34 -6.14
CA LYS A 40 36.15 26.78 -5.95
C LYS A 40 35.53 27.43 -7.19
N GLU A 41 36.02 27.11 -8.39
CA GLU A 41 35.53 27.65 -9.66
C GLU A 41 34.23 27.01 -10.11
N THR A 42 34.13 25.67 -10.08
CA THR A 42 32.93 24.97 -10.56
C THR A 42 31.78 24.99 -9.56
N ARG A 43 32.01 25.49 -8.32
CA ARG A 43 31.05 25.49 -7.21
C ARG A 43 30.19 24.24 -7.23
N LYS A 44 30.80 23.04 -7.20
CA LYS A 44 30.04 21.79 -7.27
C LYS A 44 28.97 21.79 -6.19
N VAL A 45 27.75 22.09 -6.60
CA VAL A 45 26.60 22.16 -5.72
C VAL A 45 26.41 20.75 -5.19
N ASN A 46 26.46 20.60 -3.86
CA ASN A 46 26.15 19.32 -3.24
C ASN A 46 24.76 18.89 -3.73
N SER A 47 24.71 17.81 -4.51
CA SER A 47 23.44 17.26 -4.99
C SER A 47 22.56 16.98 -3.77
N SER A 48 21.29 17.40 -3.81
CA SER A 48 20.33 17.11 -2.74
C SER A 48 20.36 15.63 -2.37
N ARG A 49 20.21 15.31 -1.08
CA ARG A 49 20.17 13.92 -0.59
C ARG A 49 19.14 13.07 -1.34
N ASN A 50 18.08 13.70 -1.87
CA ASN A 50 17.00 13.05 -2.59
C ASN A 50 17.38 12.65 -4.04
N SER A 51 18.46 13.22 -4.60
CA SER A 51 18.91 12.89 -5.96
C SER A 51 19.45 11.46 -6.10
N LYS A 52 19.89 10.86 -4.99
CA LYS A 52 20.43 9.48 -4.93
C LYS A 52 19.36 8.45 -4.56
N TYR A 53 18.09 8.84 -4.54
CA TYR A 53 17.00 7.94 -4.17
C TYR A 53 16.75 6.92 -5.28
N VAL A 54 16.93 5.64 -4.95
CA VAL A 54 16.61 4.51 -5.84
C VAL A 54 15.22 3.99 -5.50
N PRO A 55 14.23 4.08 -6.41
CA PRO A 55 12.83 3.74 -6.10
C PRO A 55 12.59 2.22 -5.97
N SER A 56 13.33 1.41 -6.72
CA SER A 56 13.25 -0.06 -6.74
C SER A 56 14.59 -0.70 -7.13
N LEU A 57 14.77 -1.97 -6.75
CA LEU A 57 15.92 -2.81 -7.13
C LEU A 57 15.61 -3.73 -8.33
N LEU A 58 14.41 -3.62 -8.90
CA LEU A 58 13.97 -4.45 -10.02
C LEU A 58 14.72 -4.07 -11.32
N PRO A 59 15.02 -5.04 -12.19
CA PRO A 59 15.69 -4.76 -13.46
C PRO A 59 14.83 -3.87 -14.35
N ALA A 60 15.48 -3.04 -15.17
CA ALA A 60 14.80 -2.14 -16.07
C ALA A 60 14.02 -2.86 -17.19
N ILE A 61 14.52 -4.02 -17.59
CA ILE A 61 13.98 -4.88 -18.63
C ILE A 61 14.11 -6.29 -18.10
N THR A 62 13.01 -7.04 -18.11
CA THR A 62 13.02 -8.46 -17.80
C THR A 62 13.48 -9.21 -19.05
N ALA A 63 14.40 -10.15 -18.89
CA ALA A 63 14.76 -11.04 -19.99
C ALA A 63 13.52 -11.88 -20.35
N PRO A 64 13.18 -12.01 -21.65
CA PRO A 64 12.09 -12.88 -22.06
C PRO A 64 12.42 -14.34 -21.78
N TYR A 65 11.38 -15.15 -21.64
CA TYR A 65 11.53 -16.59 -21.46
C TYR A 65 12.01 -17.25 -22.77
N ALA A 66 12.82 -18.31 -22.68
CA ALA A 66 13.42 -18.96 -23.86
C ALA A 66 12.35 -19.53 -24.82
N GLY A 67 11.28 -20.12 -24.27
CA GLY A 67 10.11 -20.61 -25.01
C GLY A 67 9.28 -19.53 -25.74
N ALA A 68 9.53 -18.24 -25.48
CA ALA A 68 8.93 -17.14 -26.23
C ALA A 68 9.70 -16.81 -27.53
N SER A 69 10.81 -17.50 -27.78
CA SER A 69 11.60 -17.34 -29.00
C SER A 69 10.79 -17.74 -30.24
N TYR A 70 11.22 -17.25 -31.39
CA TYR A 70 10.61 -17.58 -32.68
C TYR A 70 10.65 -19.09 -33.00
N ASN A 71 11.78 -19.72 -32.71
CA ASN A 71 12.02 -21.14 -32.92
C ASN A 71 12.48 -21.78 -31.59
N PRO A 72 11.56 -21.97 -30.64
CA PRO A 72 11.89 -22.50 -29.33
C PRO A 72 12.11 -24.01 -29.38
N GLU A 73 12.89 -24.53 -28.44
CA GLU A 73 12.90 -25.96 -28.18
C GLU A 73 11.53 -26.41 -27.65
N ALA A 74 11.09 -27.60 -28.04
CA ALA A 74 9.74 -28.09 -27.74
C ALA A 74 9.45 -28.11 -26.22
N GLU A 75 10.42 -28.55 -25.41
CA GLU A 75 10.28 -28.59 -23.94
C GLU A 75 10.10 -27.19 -23.35
N GLN A 76 10.99 -26.25 -23.74
CA GLN A 76 10.94 -24.86 -23.29
C GLN A 76 9.63 -24.18 -23.71
N TYR A 77 9.15 -24.45 -24.93
CA TYR A 77 7.86 -23.92 -25.38
C TYR A 77 6.69 -24.45 -24.54
N MET A 78 6.66 -25.76 -24.27
CA MET A 78 5.60 -26.36 -23.46
C MET A 78 5.59 -25.79 -22.04
N ASP A 79 6.76 -25.61 -21.43
CA ASP A 79 6.87 -24.99 -20.10
C ASP A 79 6.35 -23.55 -20.09
N TYR A 80 6.70 -22.75 -21.10
CA TYR A 80 6.22 -21.39 -21.28
C TYR A 80 4.69 -21.34 -21.45
N ALA A 81 4.16 -22.17 -22.36
CA ALA A 81 2.73 -22.26 -22.62
C ALA A 81 1.96 -22.72 -21.37
N GLN A 82 2.50 -23.67 -20.61
CA GLN A 82 1.90 -24.12 -19.34
C GLN A 82 1.91 -23.02 -18.28
N MET A 83 2.98 -22.23 -18.18
CA MET A 83 3.05 -21.09 -17.24
C MET A 83 1.94 -20.09 -17.53
N ILE A 84 1.76 -19.73 -18.79
CA ILE A 84 0.76 -18.74 -19.21
C ILE A 84 -0.66 -19.31 -19.10
N ALA A 85 -0.86 -20.57 -19.49
CA ALA A 85 -2.14 -21.26 -19.30
C ALA A 85 -2.54 -21.33 -17.81
N LYS A 86 -1.58 -21.48 -16.88
CA LYS A 86 -1.87 -21.44 -15.43
C LYS A 86 -2.35 -20.07 -14.98
N GLU A 87 -1.72 -18.99 -15.45
CA GLU A 87 -2.12 -17.61 -15.17
C GLU A 87 -3.52 -17.31 -15.72
N GLU A 88 -3.76 -17.63 -16.99
CA GLU A 88 -5.05 -17.43 -17.64
C GLU A 88 -6.17 -18.24 -16.97
N ASN A 89 -5.91 -19.51 -16.65
CA ASN A 89 -6.87 -20.33 -15.91
C ASN A 89 -7.19 -19.78 -14.52
N ALA A 90 -6.24 -19.10 -13.85
CA ALA A 90 -6.52 -18.44 -12.59
C ALA A 90 -7.45 -17.22 -12.78
N GLU A 91 -7.23 -16.44 -13.84
CA GLU A 91 -8.10 -15.31 -14.21
C GLU A 91 -9.52 -15.81 -14.56
N ILE A 92 -9.63 -16.83 -15.42
CA ILE A 92 -10.92 -17.47 -15.78
C ILE A 92 -11.65 -18.00 -14.54
N ARG A 93 -10.95 -18.66 -13.61
CA ARG A 93 -11.54 -19.13 -12.35
C ARG A 93 -12.07 -17.96 -11.51
N SER A 94 -11.32 -16.87 -11.42
CA SER A 94 -11.74 -15.68 -10.68
C SER A 94 -12.98 -15.04 -11.30
N GLU A 95 -13.05 -14.94 -12.64
CA GLU A 95 -14.20 -14.43 -13.35
C GLU A 95 -15.42 -15.33 -13.18
N ASN A 96 -15.24 -16.64 -13.31
CA ASN A 96 -16.31 -17.62 -13.12
C ASN A 96 -16.82 -17.61 -11.68
N TRP A 97 -15.93 -17.44 -10.69
CA TRP A 97 -16.32 -17.27 -9.31
C TRP A 97 -17.18 -16.02 -9.11
N VAL A 98 -16.78 -14.86 -9.66
CA VAL A 98 -17.59 -13.64 -9.61
C VAL A 98 -18.92 -13.83 -10.34
N LYS A 99 -18.92 -14.39 -11.55
CA LYS A 99 -20.13 -14.67 -12.33
C LYS A 99 -21.08 -15.58 -11.54
N ASN A 100 -20.58 -16.65 -10.94
CA ASN A 100 -21.39 -17.57 -10.15
C ASN A 100 -21.90 -16.95 -8.85
N LYS A 101 -21.17 -16.02 -8.24
CA LYS A 101 -21.65 -15.23 -7.08
C LYS A 101 -22.70 -14.19 -7.45
N MET A 102 -22.65 -13.67 -8.68
CA MET A 102 -23.64 -12.72 -9.21
C MET A 102 -24.89 -13.41 -9.76
N LYS A 103 -24.80 -14.69 -10.15
CA LYS A 103 -25.95 -15.49 -10.55
C LYS A 103 -26.85 -15.70 -9.33
N LEU A 104 -28.13 -15.38 -9.49
CA LEU A 104 -29.17 -15.81 -8.55
C LEU A 104 -29.32 -17.34 -8.62
N ARG A 105 -29.86 -17.95 -7.57
CA ARG A 105 -30.20 -19.39 -7.62
C ARG A 105 -31.34 -19.57 -8.61
N ASP A 106 -31.41 -20.75 -9.22
CA ASP A 106 -32.48 -21.07 -10.17
C ASP A 106 -33.84 -20.97 -9.48
N GLY A 107 -34.68 -20.03 -9.94
CA GLY A 107 -36.00 -19.73 -9.36
C GLY A 107 -36.06 -18.44 -8.53
N ASP A 108 -34.93 -17.85 -8.15
CA ASP A 108 -34.89 -16.57 -7.43
C ASP A 108 -35.02 -15.40 -8.42
N THR A 109 -35.91 -14.45 -8.13
CA THR A 109 -36.02 -13.18 -8.85
C THR A 109 -35.18 -12.10 -8.19
N MET A 110 -34.70 -11.13 -8.97
CA MET A 110 -33.95 -10.00 -8.40
C MET A 110 -34.87 -9.19 -7.50
N ALA A 111 -34.49 -9.04 -6.23
CA ALA A 111 -35.29 -8.36 -5.21
C ALA A 111 -35.66 -6.95 -5.68
N THR A 112 -36.96 -6.65 -5.67
CA THR A 112 -37.45 -5.31 -6.01
C THR A 112 -37.13 -4.36 -4.85
N VAL A 113 -36.91 -3.08 -5.12
CA VAL A 113 -36.66 -2.05 -4.08
C VAL A 113 -37.71 -2.10 -2.95
N LYS A 114 -38.97 -2.40 -3.28
CA LYS A 114 -40.06 -2.56 -2.29
C LYS A 114 -39.88 -3.76 -1.37
N GLU A 115 -39.36 -4.87 -1.89
CA GLU A 115 -39.11 -6.09 -1.11
C GLU A 115 -37.93 -5.89 -0.18
N VAL A 116 -36.87 -5.23 -0.66
CA VAL A 116 -35.71 -4.84 0.17
C VAL A 116 -36.13 -3.93 1.32
N ILE A 117 -36.94 -2.90 1.05
CA ILE A 117 -37.47 -2.01 2.10
C ILE A 117 -38.30 -2.81 3.12
N LYS A 118 -39.15 -3.72 2.66
CA LYS A 118 -39.98 -4.55 3.54
C LYS A 118 -39.14 -5.49 4.42
N GLU A 119 -38.06 -6.08 3.88
CA GLU A 119 -37.11 -6.89 4.66
C GLU A 119 -36.35 -6.04 5.70
N GLU A 120 -35.91 -4.83 5.32
CA GLU A 120 -35.24 -3.89 6.24
C GLU A 120 -36.19 -3.43 7.37
N GLU A 121 -37.46 -3.18 7.06
CA GLU A 121 -38.51 -2.82 8.02
C GLU A 121 -38.83 -3.97 8.99
N GLN A 122 -38.81 -5.22 8.52
CA GLN A 122 -39.03 -6.41 9.35
C GLN A 122 -37.94 -6.62 10.40
N GLY A 123 -36.70 -6.17 10.16
CA GLY A 123 -35.62 -6.22 11.15
C GLY A 123 -35.69 -5.12 12.22
N PHE A 124 -36.49 -4.07 12.00
CA PHE A 124 -36.60 -2.92 12.91
C PHE A 124 -37.69 -3.11 13.98
N LEU A 125 -38.77 -3.82 13.67
CA LEU A 125 -39.74 -4.30 14.65
C LEU A 125 -39.23 -5.64 15.24
N SER A 126 -38.21 -5.57 16.10
CA SER A 126 -38.06 -6.61 17.12
C SER A 126 -39.18 -6.39 18.13
N ASP A 127 -40.09 -7.36 18.26
CA ASP A 127 -41.16 -7.36 19.25
C ASP A 127 -40.58 -7.30 20.68
N ASP A 128 -40.26 -6.08 21.16
CA ASP A 128 -39.95 -5.78 22.55
C ASP A 128 -41.24 -5.56 23.34
N ASP A 129 -42.12 -6.56 23.29
CA ASP A 129 -43.28 -6.66 24.18
C ASP A 129 -43.25 -8.06 24.81
N GLY A 130 -42.26 -8.29 25.68
CA GLY A 130 -42.05 -9.60 26.30
C GLY A 130 -41.02 -9.65 27.41
N LEU A 131 -40.87 -8.58 28.20
CA LEU A 131 -40.09 -8.63 29.44
C LEU A 131 -40.88 -9.40 30.50
N THR A 132 -40.93 -10.73 30.39
CA THR A 132 -41.36 -11.60 31.48
C THR A 132 -40.15 -11.93 32.35
N ASP A 133 -40.28 -11.53 33.62
CA ASP A 133 -39.39 -11.82 34.75
C ASP A 133 -38.69 -13.18 34.65
N ILE A 134 -37.39 -13.14 34.39
CA ILE A 134 -36.50 -14.24 34.72
C ILE A 134 -36.03 -13.97 36.15
N GLU A 135 -36.82 -14.45 37.12
CA GLU A 135 -36.37 -14.65 38.49
C GLU A 135 -35.17 -15.61 38.45
N ILE A 136 -33.96 -15.02 38.48
CA ILE A 136 -32.73 -15.75 38.75
C ILE A 136 -32.81 -16.18 40.23
N LYS A 137 -33.30 -17.39 40.47
CA LYS A 137 -33.03 -18.12 41.71
C LYS A 137 -31.53 -18.42 41.75
N GLU A 138 -30.77 -17.52 42.35
CA GLU A 138 -29.47 -17.85 42.90
C GLU A 138 -29.70 -18.68 44.18
N GLU A 139 -29.75 -20.00 44.03
CA GLU A 139 -29.38 -20.91 45.11
C GLU A 139 -27.87 -20.73 45.34
N ILE A 140 -27.53 -19.76 46.19
CA ILE A 140 -26.24 -19.72 46.85
C ILE A 140 -26.33 -20.80 47.92
N ASP A 141 -25.84 -21.99 47.57
CA ASP A 141 -25.42 -23.01 48.51
C ASP A 141 -24.34 -22.35 49.39
N ASP A 142 -24.76 -21.82 50.53
CA ASP A 142 -23.87 -21.42 51.62
C ASP A 142 -23.27 -22.70 52.19
N ASP A 143 -22.31 -23.26 51.44
CA ASP A 143 -21.38 -24.27 51.94
C ASP A 143 -20.77 -23.72 53.21
N GLU A 144 -21.26 -24.29 54.31
CA GLU A 144 -20.91 -24.00 55.68
C GLU A 144 -19.40 -23.78 55.79
N LYS A 145 -18.97 -22.52 55.86
CA LYS A 145 -17.67 -22.22 56.45
C LYS A 145 -17.73 -22.85 57.84
N PRO A 146 -16.88 -23.84 58.18
CA PRO A 146 -16.86 -24.31 59.53
C PRO A 146 -16.44 -23.11 60.36
N VAL A 147 -17.38 -22.57 61.14
CA VAL A 147 -17.07 -21.65 62.22
C VAL A 147 -16.24 -22.50 63.17
N ILE A 148 -14.93 -22.49 62.99
CA ILE A 148 -13.97 -23.16 63.86
C ILE A 148 -14.19 -22.52 65.23
N ARG A 149 -15.03 -23.16 66.04
CA ARG A 149 -15.21 -22.83 67.45
C ARG A 149 -13.82 -22.92 68.04
N LYS A 150 -13.20 -21.76 68.32
CA LYS A 150 -11.90 -21.68 68.97
C LYS A 150 -12.05 -22.39 70.31
N LEU A 151 -11.60 -23.64 70.37
CA LEU A 151 -11.46 -24.37 71.62
C LEU A 151 -10.73 -23.42 72.58
N LYS A 152 -11.39 -23.06 73.70
CA LYS A 152 -10.80 -22.24 74.74
C LYS A 152 -9.66 -23.06 75.34
N ASN A 153 -8.47 -22.91 74.78
CA ASN A 153 -7.27 -23.58 75.24
C ASN A 153 -7.05 -23.21 76.70
N LYS A 154 -6.87 -24.22 77.57
CA LYS A 154 -6.51 -24.01 78.98
C LYS A 154 -5.31 -23.04 79.05
N PRO A 155 -5.29 -22.08 79.99
CA PRO A 155 -4.21 -21.12 80.09
C PRO A 155 -2.88 -21.86 80.23
N LYS A 156 -1.95 -21.60 79.30
CA LYS A 156 -0.64 -22.25 79.30
C LYS A 156 0.09 -21.87 80.58
N ASN A 157 0.62 -22.87 81.27
CA ASN A 157 1.43 -22.66 82.47
C ASN A 157 2.69 -21.86 82.11
N MET A 158 3.28 -21.09 83.04
CA MET A 158 4.41 -20.16 82.74
C MET A 158 5.58 -20.88 82.03
N LYS A 159 5.86 -22.13 82.43
CA LYS A 159 6.86 -23.00 81.79
C LYS A 159 6.51 -23.38 80.34
N GLN A 160 5.23 -23.63 80.04
CA GLN A 160 4.76 -23.91 78.68
C GLN A 160 4.78 -22.66 77.79
N ARG A 161 4.53 -21.47 78.36
CA ARG A 161 4.64 -20.19 77.64
C ARG A 161 6.09 -19.86 77.29
N ARG A 162 7.04 -20.09 78.21
CA ARG A 162 8.48 -19.94 77.97
C ARG A 162 8.98 -20.88 76.87
N LYS A 163 8.65 -22.18 76.95
CA LYS A 163 9.03 -23.18 75.93
C LYS A 163 8.41 -22.91 74.55
N ALA A 164 7.19 -22.35 74.50
CA ALA A 164 6.56 -21.95 73.24
C ALA A 164 7.22 -20.71 72.62
N LEU A 165 7.69 -19.78 73.45
CA LEU A 165 8.40 -18.58 73.00
C LEU A 165 9.79 -18.95 72.46
N GLU A 166 10.51 -19.85 73.15
CA GLU A 166 11.79 -20.42 72.72
C GLU A 166 11.66 -21.16 71.37
N ARG A 167 10.68 -22.06 71.23
CA ARG A 167 10.39 -22.71 69.93
C ARG A 167 10.07 -21.72 68.82
N ARG A 168 9.30 -20.66 69.13
CA ARG A 168 8.98 -19.62 68.15
C ARG A 168 10.22 -18.84 67.73
N GLN A 169 11.14 -18.58 68.65
CA GLN A 169 12.43 -17.94 68.35
C GLN A 169 13.30 -18.84 67.48
N GLU A 170 13.43 -20.13 67.82
CA GLU A 170 14.15 -21.13 67.02
C GLU A 170 13.57 -21.26 65.60
N GLU A 171 12.23 -21.26 65.47
CA GLU A 171 11.55 -21.28 64.17
C GLU A 171 11.84 -20.02 63.35
N LEU A 172 11.81 -18.84 63.99
CA LEU A 172 12.13 -17.57 63.34
C LEU A 172 13.59 -17.52 62.86
N GLU A 173 14.53 -17.99 63.68
CA GLU A 173 15.95 -18.10 63.33
C GLU A 173 16.17 -19.10 62.19
N ARG A 174 15.49 -20.26 62.24
CA ARG A 174 15.53 -21.25 61.16
C ARG A 174 15.00 -20.68 59.84
N LEU A 175 13.89 -19.94 59.89
CA LEU A 175 13.33 -19.28 58.73
C LEU A 175 14.24 -18.17 58.19
N ALA A 176 14.86 -17.38 59.07
CA ALA A 176 15.84 -16.37 58.70
C ALA A 176 17.06 -17.01 58.00
N ASN A 177 17.62 -18.07 58.58
CA ASN A 177 18.73 -18.83 58.01
C ASN A 177 18.36 -19.51 56.67
N LYS A 178 17.11 -19.93 56.51
CA LYS A 178 16.63 -20.46 55.22
C LYS A 178 16.56 -19.35 54.17
N LYS A 179 16.08 -18.16 54.53
CA LYS A 179 16.02 -17.00 53.64
C LYS A 179 17.42 -16.52 53.24
N THR A 180 18.38 -16.43 54.18
CA THR A 180 19.76 -16.05 53.85
C THR A 180 20.39 -17.03 52.87
N LYS A 181 20.24 -18.35 53.10
CA LYS A 181 20.72 -19.39 52.17
C LYS A 181 20.04 -19.31 50.79
N GLN A 182 18.75 -18.98 50.73
CA GLN A 182 18.06 -18.75 49.45
C GLN A 182 18.63 -17.53 48.73
N ASN A 183 18.83 -16.43 49.43
CA ASN A 183 19.43 -15.21 48.86
C ASN A 183 20.85 -15.47 48.35
N GLU A 184 21.68 -16.20 49.11
CA GLU A 184 23.02 -16.60 48.69
C GLU A 184 22.99 -17.46 47.41
N ALA A 185 22.07 -18.43 47.32
CA ALA A 185 21.89 -19.25 46.14
C ALA A 185 21.42 -18.42 44.92
N GLU A 186 20.53 -17.44 45.14
CA GLU A 186 20.09 -16.52 44.10
C GLU A 186 21.23 -15.62 43.61
N LEU A 187 22.06 -15.07 44.51
CA LEU A 187 23.24 -14.28 44.18
C LEU A 187 24.21 -15.04 43.26
N LEU A 188 24.44 -16.32 43.55
CA LEU A 188 25.25 -17.19 42.69
C LEU A 188 24.61 -17.39 41.29
N ARG A 189 23.27 -17.47 41.25
CA ARG A 189 22.51 -17.64 40.00
C ARG A 189 22.44 -16.36 39.15
N ILE A 190 22.63 -15.17 39.72
CA ILE A 190 22.60 -13.89 38.98
C ILE A 190 23.52 -13.91 37.75
N LYS A 191 24.74 -14.46 37.87
CA LYS A 191 25.68 -14.54 36.73
C LYS A 191 25.10 -15.34 35.56
N SER A 192 24.41 -16.44 35.85
CA SER A 192 23.73 -17.25 34.84
C SER A 192 22.55 -16.50 34.19
N HIS A 193 21.81 -15.71 34.98
CA HIS A 193 20.71 -14.89 34.47
C HIS A 193 21.23 -13.75 33.59
N ILE A 194 22.31 -13.07 33.98
CA ILE A 194 22.96 -12.04 33.17
C ILE A 194 23.42 -12.63 31.82
N LYS A 195 24.05 -13.81 31.84
CA LYS A 195 24.46 -14.51 30.61
C LYS A 195 23.26 -14.77 29.69
N LYS A 196 22.17 -15.33 30.22
CA LYS A 196 20.93 -15.57 29.46
C LYS A 196 20.31 -14.29 28.90
N ILE A 197 20.26 -13.22 29.70
CA ILE A 197 19.74 -11.91 29.26
C ILE A 197 20.60 -11.36 28.12
N ASN A 198 21.93 -11.47 28.21
CA ASN A 198 22.84 -11.01 27.16
C ASN A 198 22.66 -11.82 25.88
N GLU A 199 22.54 -13.15 25.96
CA GLU A 199 22.25 -14.03 24.82
C GLU A 199 20.93 -13.63 24.15
N GLN A 200 19.86 -13.44 24.93
CA GLN A 200 18.56 -13.00 24.43
C GLN A 200 18.62 -11.60 23.79
N LEU A 201 19.40 -10.67 24.36
CA LEU A 201 19.59 -9.34 23.78
C LEU A 201 20.31 -9.41 22.43
N GLU A 202 21.33 -10.26 22.29
CA GLU A 202 22.05 -10.44 21.03
C GLU A 202 21.16 -11.09 19.96
N GLU A 203 20.38 -12.12 20.30
CA GLU A 203 19.38 -12.70 19.39
C GLU A 203 18.33 -11.68 18.97
N HIS A 204 17.80 -10.91 19.93
CA HIS A 204 16.84 -9.85 19.65
C HIS A 204 17.42 -8.78 18.71
N LYS A 205 18.67 -8.35 18.93
CA LYS A 205 19.37 -7.40 18.03
C LYS A 205 19.49 -7.96 16.62
N LYS A 206 19.90 -9.23 16.46
CA LYS A 206 19.99 -9.90 15.14
C LYS A 206 18.62 -9.95 14.46
N ASN A 207 17.59 -10.38 15.17
CA ASN A 207 16.22 -10.45 14.65
C ASN A 207 15.68 -9.09 14.22
N VAL A 208 15.96 -8.03 14.97
CA VAL A 208 15.57 -6.66 14.62
C VAL A 208 16.26 -6.20 13.33
N VAL A 209 17.56 -6.47 13.20
CA VAL A 209 18.34 -6.15 11.99
C VAL A 209 17.80 -6.90 10.78
N ASP A 210 17.54 -8.21 10.91
CA ASP A 210 17.05 -9.03 9.82
C ASP A 210 15.62 -8.66 9.42
N ARG A 211 14.75 -8.36 10.39
CA ARG A 211 13.41 -7.83 10.12
C ARG A 211 13.49 -6.50 9.37
N ARG A 212 14.43 -5.62 9.74
CA ARG A 212 14.66 -4.35 9.05
C ARG A 212 15.15 -4.58 7.62
N ARG A 213 16.11 -5.49 7.41
CA ARG A 213 16.62 -5.87 6.09
C ARG A 213 15.50 -6.42 5.20
N LYS A 214 14.73 -7.39 5.70
CA LYS A 214 13.58 -7.97 4.98
C LYS A 214 12.55 -6.90 4.60
N ARG A 215 12.24 -5.97 5.51
CA ARG A 215 11.32 -4.85 5.24
C ARG A 215 11.84 -3.91 4.15
N VAL A 216 13.14 -3.58 4.19
CA VAL A 216 13.77 -2.73 3.17
C VAL A 216 13.79 -3.43 1.82
N LEU A 217 14.16 -4.72 1.78
CA LEU A 217 14.14 -5.53 0.56
C LEU A 217 12.72 -5.60 -0.02
N ALA A 218 11.73 -5.99 0.78
CA ALA A 218 10.33 -6.04 0.35
C ALA A 218 9.82 -4.69 -0.17
N ARG A 219 10.26 -3.57 0.41
CA ARG A 219 9.91 -2.22 -0.07
C ARG A 219 10.58 -1.86 -1.41
N LEU A 220 11.75 -2.41 -1.69
CA LEU A 220 12.53 -2.12 -2.89
C LEU A 220 12.24 -3.08 -4.05
N THR A 221 11.90 -4.33 -3.75
CA THR A 221 11.50 -5.35 -4.74
C THR A 221 9.99 -5.36 -4.97
N GLY A 222 9.21 -4.91 -4.00
CA GLY A 222 7.76 -4.83 -4.07
C GLY A 222 7.24 -3.65 -4.89
N LYS A 223 6.00 -3.81 -5.35
CA LYS A 223 5.23 -2.80 -6.06
C LYS A 223 4.62 -1.82 -5.04
N LYS A 224 4.68 -0.52 -5.31
CA LYS A 224 4.04 0.53 -4.50
C LYS A 224 2.87 1.11 -5.30
N THR A 225 1.78 1.44 -4.62
CA THR A 225 0.66 2.15 -5.23
C THR A 225 1.01 3.64 -5.32
N LEU A 226 1.52 4.06 -6.46
CA LEU A 226 1.72 5.46 -6.80
C LEU A 226 0.43 6.01 -7.44
N GLY A 227 -0.25 6.92 -6.74
CA GLY A 227 -1.52 7.48 -7.19
C GLY A 227 -2.70 6.55 -6.91
N HIS A 228 -3.74 6.65 -7.75
CA HIS A 228 -5.02 5.95 -7.55
C HIS A 228 -5.14 4.67 -8.39
N GLY A 229 -4.26 4.47 -9.38
CA GLY A 229 -4.28 3.30 -10.25
C GLY A 229 -3.71 2.06 -9.56
N LYS A 230 -4.29 0.90 -9.86
CA LYS A 230 -3.70 -0.39 -9.53
C LYS A 230 -2.82 -0.83 -10.67
N PHE A 231 -1.62 -1.31 -10.37
CA PHE A 231 -0.74 -1.88 -11.36
C PHE A 231 -1.30 -3.21 -11.87
N GLN A 232 -1.29 -3.39 -13.19
CA GLN A 232 -1.59 -4.65 -13.85
C GLN A 232 -0.36 -5.01 -14.69
N ASP A 233 0.15 -6.24 -14.54
CA ASP A 233 1.23 -6.72 -15.40
C ASP A 233 0.72 -6.82 -16.85
N PHE A 234 1.64 -6.76 -17.82
CA PHE A 234 1.29 -6.99 -19.21
C PHE A 234 1.13 -8.50 -19.43
N LYS A 235 0.18 -8.89 -20.28
CA LYS A 235 0.02 -10.29 -20.68
C LYS A 235 1.13 -10.66 -21.65
N GLU A 236 1.86 -11.72 -21.33
CA GLU A 236 2.95 -12.21 -22.18
C GLU A 236 2.36 -12.83 -23.47
N PRO A 237 2.83 -12.42 -24.66
CA PRO A 237 2.35 -13.01 -25.90
C PRO A 237 2.88 -14.44 -26.07
N VAL A 238 2.04 -15.34 -26.59
CA VAL A 238 2.39 -16.72 -26.91
C VAL A 238 2.06 -16.98 -28.37
N LEU A 239 3.00 -17.62 -29.08
CA LEU A 239 2.73 -18.17 -30.41
C LEU A 239 2.02 -19.50 -30.24
N LEU A 240 0.91 -19.71 -30.95
CA LEU A 240 0.27 -21.03 -30.99
C LEU A 240 1.15 -22.02 -31.78
N PRO A 241 1.00 -23.34 -31.58
CA PRO A 241 1.78 -24.34 -32.32
C PRO A 241 1.64 -24.21 -33.84
N GLU A 242 0.47 -23.77 -34.31
CA GLU A 242 0.18 -23.51 -35.72
C GLU A 242 0.90 -22.25 -36.25
N GLU A 243 1.23 -21.30 -35.37
CA GLU A 243 1.88 -20.04 -35.70
C GLU A 243 3.41 -20.10 -35.58
N ILE A 244 3.94 -21.11 -34.89
CA ILE A 244 5.38 -21.40 -34.83
C ILE A 244 5.80 -21.94 -36.19
N THR A 245 6.27 -21.03 -37.03
CA THR A 245 6.86 -21.36 -38.32
C THR A 245 8.37 -21.56 -38.16
N GLY A 246 9.02 -22.23 -39.11
CA GLY A 246 10.49 -22.35 -39.15
C GLY A 246 11.22 -21.23 -39.92
N SER A 247 10.49 -20.38 -40.65
CA SER A 247 11.02 -19.24 -41.42
C SER A 247 10.54 -17.85 -40.92
N LEU A 248 11.48 -16.98 -40.54
CA LEU A 248 11.22 -15.62 -40.02
C LEU A 248 10.31 -14.76 -40.91
N ARG A 249 10.21 -15.08 -42.21
CA ARG A 249 9.33 -14.36 -43.15
C ARG A 249 7.85 -14.55 -42.84
N GLY A 250 7.48 -15.67 -42.21
CA GLY A 250 6.10 -15.97 -41.80
C GLY A 250 5.76 -15.48 -40.40
N LEU A 251 6.73 -14.91 -39.66
CA LEU A 251 6.51 -14.46 -38.29
C LEU A 251 5.63 -13.21 -38.28
N LYS A 252 4.45 -13.33 -37.69
CA LYS A 252 3.65 -12.17 -37.30
C LYS A 252 4.30 -11.53 -36.07
N SER A 253 4.30 -10.21 -36.01
CA SER A 253 4.70 -9.50 -34.79
C SER A 253 3.68 -9.81 -33.69
N THR A 254 3.97 -10.83 -32.88
CA THR A 254 3.13 -11.21 -31.75
C THR A 254 3.63 -10.46 -30.53
N GLY A 255 2.78 -9.59 -29.99
CA GLY A 255 3.15 -8.82 -28.80
C GLY A 255 2.35 -7.55 -28.58
N THR A 256 2.34 -7.15 -27.31
CA THR A 256 2.02 -5.78 -26.95
C THR A 256 3.14 -4.86 -27.48
N SER A 257 2.80 -3.62 -27.82
CA SER A 257 3.80 -2.62 -28.25
C SER A 257 4.92 -2.54 -27.21
N ILE A 258 6.18 -2.51 -27.65
CA ILE A 258 7.37 -2.34 -26.77
C ILE A 258 7.18 -1.15 -25.82
N LEU A 259 6.52 -0.08 -26.29
CA LEU A 259 6.23 1.10 -25.47
C LEU A 259 5.33 0.77 -24.27
N ALA A 260 4.33 -0.10 -24.45
CA ALA A 260 3.46 -0.53 -23.37
C ALA A 260 4.22 -1.37 -22.34
N GLU A 261 5.08 -2.29 -22.79
CA GLU A 261 5.94 -3.09 -21.91
C GLU A 261 6.90 -2.20 -21.09
N ARG A 262 7.55 -1.22 -21.74
CA ARG A 262 8.46 -0.29 -21.05
C ARG A 262 7.73 0.61 -20.07
N LEU A 263 6.52 1.06 -20.42
CA LEU A 263 5.67 1.82 -19.50
C LEU A 263 5.32 0.96 -18.28
N ARG A 264 4.88 -0.29 -18.48
CA ARG A 264 4.59 -1.22 -17.36
C ARG A 264 5.83 -1.52 -16.52
N SER A 265 7.01 -1.65 -17.12
CA SER A 265 8.27 -1.78 -16.36
C SER A 265 8.56 -0.55 -15.50
N MET A 266 8.34 0.67 -16.02
CA MET A 266 8.52 1.91 -15.25
C MET A 266 7.52 2.02 -14.09
N GLU A 267 6.26 1.59 -14.31
CA GLU A 267 5.24 1.51 -13.27
C GLU A 267 5.63 0.46 -12.20
N LYS A 268 6.02 -0.75 -12.60
CA LYS A 268 6.47 -1.85 -11.72
C LYS A 268 7.67 -1.43 -10.87
N ARG A 269 8.57 -0.63 -11.44
CA ARG A 269 9.74 -0.05 -10.76
C ARG A 269 9.44 1.17 -9.89
N ASN A 270 8.18 1.57 -9.78
CA ASN A 270 7.75 2.72 -8.99
C ASN A 270 8.37 4.05 -9.45
N ILE A 271 8.67 4.18 -10.76
CA ILE A 271 9.18 5.43 -11.37
C ILE A 271 8.01 6.29 -11.85
N VAL A 272 7.02 5.65 -12.46
CA VAL A 272 5.81 6.28 -13.02
C VAL A 272 4.60 5.79 -12.22
N ALA A 273 3.63 6.68 -12.00
CA ALA A 273 2.38 6.32 -11.36
C ALA A 273 1.49 5.50 -12.30
N CYS A 274 0.79 4.51 -11.76
CA CYS A 274 -0.15 3.73 -12.54
C CYS A 274 -1.35 4.58 -12.94
N LYS A 275 -1.73 4.53 -14.22
CA LYS A 275 -2.94 5.18 -14.70
C LYS A 275 -4.16 4.56 -14.02
N SER A 276 -5.03 5.39 -13.45
CA SER A 276 -6.34 4.95 -12.97
C SER A 276 -7.36 5.02 -14.09
N ASP A 277 -8.28 4.05 -14.15
CA ASP A 277 -9.43 4.06 -15.06
C ASP A 277 -10.45 5.16 -14.71
N LYS A 278 -10.36 5.67 -13.47
CA LYS A 278 -11.09 6.85 -13.06
C LYS A 278 -10.64 8.02 -13.92
N LYS A 279 -11.55 8.54 -14.74
CA LYS A 279 -11.38 9.86 -15.35
C LYS A 279 -11.00 10.82 -14.23
N ASN A 280 -9.93 11.58 -14.41
CA ASN A 280 -9.63 12.68 -13.51
C ASN A 280 -10.92 13.47 -13.38
N LYS A 281 -11.42 13.66 -12.15
CA LYS A 281 -12.60 14.48 -11.94
C LYS A 281 -12.24 15.84 -12.48
N GLU A 282 -12.68 16.14 -13.69
CA GLU A 282 -12.55 17.46 -14.25
C GLU A 282 -13.24 18.35 -13.22
N LEU A 283 -12.44 19.17 -12.53
CA LEU A 283 -12.97 20.25 -11.74
C LEU A 283 -13.93 20.96 -12.69
N LYS A 284 -15.19 21.16 -12.28
CA LYS A 284 -16.15 21.87 -13.11
C LYS A 284 -15.56 23.26 -13.36
N THR A 285 -14.85 23.42 -14.47
CA THR A 285 -14.07 24.62 -14.78
C THR A 285 -14.98 25.81 -15.01
N THR A 286 -16.25 25.52 -15.33
CA THR A 286 -17.28 26.50 -15.58
C THR A 286 -18.45 26.27 -14.63
N LEU A 287 -18.82 27.33 -13.89
CA LEU A 287 -20.17 27.45 -13.36
C LEU A 287 -21.16 27.28 -14.53
N LYS A 288 -22.35 26.68 -14.29
CA LYS A 288 -23.38 26.55 -15.33
C LYS A 288 -23.65 27.94 -15.93
N TYR A 289 -23.25 28.18 -17.17
CA TYR A 289 -23.52 29.46 -17.83
C TYR A 289 -25.02 29.57 -18.11
N LYS A 290 -25.62 30.68 -17.69
CA LYS A 290 -26.97 31.03 -18.12
C LYS A 290 -26.87 31.61 -19.52
N VAL A 291 -27.18 30.80 -20.53
CA VAL A 291 -27.31 31.29 -21.91
C VAL A 291 -28.59 32.13 -21.96
N THR A 292 -28.45 33.42 -22.25
CA THR A 292 -29.55 34.34 -22.49
C THR A 292 -29.34 35.02 -23.83
N ASP A 293 -30.41 35.09 -24.64
CA ASP A 293 -30.37 35.86 -25.87
C ASP A 293 -30.15 37.35 -25.56
N LYS A 294 -29.34 38.02 -26.39
CA LYS A 294 -29.17 39.47 -26.32
C LYS A 294 -30.53 40.13 -26.62
N ARG A 295 -30.80 41.26 -25.97
CA ARG A 295 -32.08 41.98 -26.11
C ARG A 295 -32.36 42.35 -27.56
N GLU A 296 -31.35 42.86 -28.27
CA GLU A 296 -31.44 43.27 -29.68
C GLU A 296 -31.90 42.13 -30.59
N ILE A 297 -31.35 40.93 -30.42
CA ILE A 297 -31.71 39.75 -31.23
C ILE A 297 -33.14 39.32 -30.91
N LYS A 298 -33.52 39.38 -29.63
CA LYS A 298 -34.87 39.06 -29.19
C LYS A 298 -35.90 40.05 -29.73
N GLU A 299 -35.58 41.35 -29.70
CA GLU A 299 -36.41 42.43 -30.23
C GLU A 299 -36.51 42.36 -31.76
N PHE A 300 -35.42 42.04 -32.46
CA PHE A 300 -35.42 41.81 -33.90
C PHE A 300 -36.32 40.64 -34.27
N LEU A 301 -36.17 39.48 -33.61
CA LEU A 301 -37.02 38.32 -33.84
C LEU A 301 -38.49 38.61 -33.50
N GLU A 302 -38.75 39.36 -32.43
CA GLU A 302 -40.12 39.75 -32.05
C GLU A 302 -40.74 40.72 -33.08
N ALA A 303 -39.97 41.66 -33.61
CA ALA A 303 -40.38 42.58 -34.66
C ALA A 303 -40.59 41.87 -36.01
N GLU A 304 -39.75 40.90 -36.34
CA GLU A 304 -39.87 40.08 -37.55
C GLU A 304 -41.10 39.15 -37.47
N MET A 305 -41.32 38.53 -36.31
CA MET A 305 -42.54 37.75 -36.04
C MET A 305 -43.80 38.62 -36.07
N ALA A 306 -43.74 39.87 -35.62
CA ALA A 306 -44.87 40.79 -35.65
C ALA A 306 -45.29 41.19 -37.08
N LYS A 307 -44.38 41.11 -38.07
CA LYS A 307 -44.67 41.36 -39.50
C LYS A 307 -45.42 40.22 -40.18
N LEU A 308 -45.40 39.00 -39.61
CA LEU A 308 -46.14 37.86 -40.14
C LEU A 308 -47.65 37.99 -39.88
N PRO A 309 -48.53 37.52 -40.79
CA PRO A 309 -49.97 37.56 -40.57
C PRO A 309 -50.37 36.78 -39.31
N LYS A 310 -51.36 37.32 -38.56
CA LYS A 310 -51.77 36.84 -37.22
C LYS A 310 -52.13 35.33 -37.15
N VAL A 311 -52.46 34.72 -38.28
CA VAL A 311 -52.80 33.29 -38.40
C VAL A 311 -51.58 32.38 -38.19
N ILE A 312 -50.37 32.86 -38.51
CA ILE A 312 -49.12 32.09 -38.48
C ILE A 312 -48.28 32.38 -37.22
N GLN A 313 -48.63 33.42 -36.45
CA GLN A 313 -47.90 33.78 -35.23
C GLN A 313 -48.13 32.74 -34.12
N PRO A 314 -47.08 32.19 -33.49
CA PRO A 314 -47.23 31.24 -32.40
C PRO A 314 -47.88 31.90 -31.17
N LYS A 315 -48.93 31.29 -30.63
CA LYS A 315 -49.58 31.79 -29.40
C LYS A 315 -48.55 31.81 -28.26
N LYS A 316 -48.26 32.99 -27.70
CA LYS A 316 -47.37 33.14 -26.53
C LYS A 316 -47.87 32.26 -25.37
N ARG A 317 -47.22 31.11 -25.12
CA ARG A 317 -47.56 30.22 -24.00
C ARG A 317 -47.24 30.94 -22.69
N LYS A 318 -48.26 31.41 -21.97
CA LYS A 318 -48.11 31.94 -20.62
C LYS A 318 -47.61 30.80 -19.71
N PHE A 319 -46.33 30.85 -19.33
CA PHE A 319 -45.74 29.90 -18.39
C PHE A 319 -46.33 30.16 -16.99
N ASN A 320 -47.36 29.42 -16.60
CA ASN A 320 -47.90 29.46 -15.24
C ASN A 320 -46.87 28.87 -14.26
N LYS A 321 -46.16 29.74 -13.53
CA LYS A 321 -45.16 29.38 -12.50
C LYS A 321 -45.68 28.48 -11.37
N LYS A 322 -47.01 28.30 -11.22
CA LYS A 322 -47.61 27.54 -10.11
C LYS A 322 -47.41 26.01 -10.16
N LYS A 323 -47.15 25.38 -11.32
CA LYS A 323 -47.04 23.91 -11.41
C LYS A 323 -45.69 23.30 -11.01
N LYS A 324 -44.62 24.10 -10.87
CA LYS A 324 -43.27 23.58 -10.55
C LYS A 324 -43.04 23.28 -9.06
N ASN A 325 -43.91 23.74 -8.17
CA ASN A 325 -43.78 23.49 -6.73
C ASN A 325 -44.51 22.22 -6.26
N GLN A 326 -45.32 21.58 -7.11
CA GLN A 326 -45.97 20.31 -6.76
C GLN A 326 -45.10 19.09 -7.09
N VAL A 327 -44.36 19.11 -8.20
CA VAL A 327 -43.50 17.98 -8.62
C VAL A 327 -42.26 17.80 -7.71
N LYS A 328 -41.88 18.81 -6.93
CA LYS A 328 -40.72 18.75 -6.01
C LYS A 328 -41.03 18.19 -4.62
N LYS A 329 -42.27 17.76 -4.35
CA LYS A 329 -42.66 17.18 -3.06
C LYS A 329 -42.80 15.65 -3.09
N ASP A 330 -42.76 15.04 -4.28
CA ASP A 330 -43.00 13.60 -4.48
C ASP A 330 -41.78 12.85 -5.07
N GLU A 331 -40.60 13.50 -5.11
CA GLU A 331 -39.27 12.89 -5.36
C GLU A 331 -38.36 13.22 -4.16
#